data_AF-A0A7W1XD68-F1
#
_entry.id   AF-A0A7W1XD68-F1
#
_cell.length_a   1.000
_cell.length_b   1.000
_cell.length_c   1.000
_cell.angle_alpha   90.00
_cell.angle_beta   90.00
_cell.angle_gamma   90.00
#
_symmetry.space_group_name_H-M   'P 1'
#
loop_
_entity.id
_entity.type
_entity.pdbx_description
1 polymer ?
#
loop_
_entity_poly.entity_id
_entity_poly.type
_entity_poly.pdbx_seq_one_letter_code
_entity_poly.pdbx_strand_id
1 'polypeptide(L)'
;MKFYGKTPRNHLLTTELMELVRKYPDLFMALANIFDKYKKQSEAVNWRQIERYIRSPRLSLPEIVCNQAKELMQKVYDASEDEFIDIRSQFLEEVIDYFGPFTPKFISKAKYREPLIMDQDEVVGKTDARCDVVFYHEDKVTLEMIECKANLKTFVTKSLDLLDPKFNRGNKKKIDYLCEVHRYLCENYAEPFVYIAFYNKNLEVTQERENVKRWGKDFLRFLDSVSIYNIVVKRSSINL
;
A
#
# COMPACT_ATOMS: atom_id res chain seq x y z
N MET A 1 -12.40 21.12 -4.66
CA MET A 1 -12.79 19.85 -3.99
C MET A 1 -12.58 19.92 -2.48
N LYS A 2 -13.30 19.10 -1.70
CA LYS A 2 -13.12 18.92 -0.25
C LYS A 2 -12.76 17.47 0.07
N PHE A 3 -11.90 17.25 1.06
CA PHE A 3 -11.46 15.91 1.50
C PHE A 3 -11.74 15.71 2.99
N TYR A 4 -12.44 14.63 3.32
CA TYR A 4 -12.75 14.27 4.71
C TYR A 4 -12.07 12.94 5.08
N GLY A 5 -10.84 13.05 5.59
CA GLY A 5 -10.04 11.91 6.02
C GLY A 5 -10.55 11.26 7.30
N LYS A 6 -10.14 10.01 7.53
CA LYS A 6 -10.28 9.34 8.83
C LYS A 6 -9.00 9.51 9.65
N THR A 7 -9.14 9.45 10.97
CA THR A 7 -8.01 9.28 11.87
C THR A 7 -7.34 7.94 11.57
N PRO A 8 -5.99 7.90 11.46
CA PRO A 8 -5.28 6.64 11.30
C PRO A 8 -5.63 5.68 12.44
N ARG A 9 -5.74 4.40 12.11
CA ARG A 9 -5.68 3.36 13.13
C ARG A 9 -4.31 3.46 13.81
N ASN A 10 -4.25 3.21 15.11
CA ASN A 10 -3.00 3.22 15.86
C ASN A 10 -2.80 1.85 16.49
N HIS A 11 -2.09 0.97 15.79
CA HIS A 11 -1.76 -0.35 16.28
C HIS A 11 -0.29 -0.32 16.70
N LEU A 12 -0.02 -0.68 17.96
CA LEU A 12 1.31 -0.55 18.55
C LEU A 12 2.40 -1.22 17.70
N LEU A 13 2.17 -2.49 17.31
CA LEU A 13 3.14 -3.23 16.47
C LEU A 13 3.39 -2.57 15.11
N THR A 14 2.37 -1.99 14.49
CA THR A 14 2.53 -1.27 13.22
C THR A 14 3.38 -0.03 13.41
N THR A 15 3.12 0.73 14.47
CA THR A 15 3.88 1.94 14.83
C THR A 15 5.34 1.60 15.11
N GLU A 16 5.61 0.58 15.92
CA GLU A 16 6.98 0.13 16.27
C GLU A 16 7.76 -0.35 15.02
N LEU A 17 7.12 -1.14 14.15
CA LEU A 17 7.74 -1.56 12.89
C LEU A 17 8.04 -0.36 11.98
N MET A 18 7.10 0.59 11.90
CA MET A 18 7.28 1.79 11.09
C MET A 18 8.41 2.67 11.61
N GLU A 19 8.54 2.83 12.93
CA GLU A 19 9.65 3.57 13.55
C GLU A 19 11.01 2.94 13.22
N LEU A 20 11.10 1.60 13.24
CA LEU A 20 12.32 0.92 12.79
C LEU A 20 12.62 1.18 11.32
N VAL A 21 11.62 1.15 10.43
CA VAL A 21 11.82 1.46 9.01
C VAL A 21 12.21 2.92 8.79
N ARG A 22 11.66 3.86 9.54
CA ARG A 22 12.05 5.28 9.47
C ARG A 22 13.53 5.47 9.77
N LYS A 23 14.03 4.74 10.78
CA LYS A 23 15.44 4.81 11.19
C LYS A 23 16.36 3.96 10.32
N TYR A 24 15.85 2.84 9.81
CA TYR A 24 16.59 1.86 9.00
C TYR A 24 15.78 1.47 7.76
N PRO A 25 15.81 2.30 6.70
CA PRO A 25 14.94 2.17 5.52
C PRO A 25 15.06 0.82 4.79
N ASP A 26 16.25 0.23 4.81
CA ASP A 26 16.53 -1.07 4.20
C ASP A 26 15.70 -2.20 4.81
N LEU A 27 15.31 -2.06 6.09
CA LEU A 27 14.48 -3.04 6.78
C LEU A 27 13.12 -3.23 6.08
N PHE A 28 12.57 -2.20 5.43
CA PHE A 28 11.31 -2.31 4.69
C PHE A 28 11.33 -3.45 3.67
N MET A 29 12.41 -3.56 2.90
CA MET A 29 12.51 -4.59 1.85
C MET A 29 12.51 -6.00 2.45
N ALA A 30 13.10 -6.19 3.63
CA ALA A 30 13.08 -7.46 4.33
C ALA A 30 11.68 -7.79 4.86
N LEU A 31 11.01 -6.83 5.51
CA LEU A 31 9.65 -6.97 6.04
C LEU A 31 8.64 -7.26 4.93
N ALA A 32 8.72 -6.53 3.81
CA ALA A 32 7.89 -6.76 2.63
C ALA A 32 8.04 -8.19 2.08
N ASN A 33 9.27 -8.72 2.01
CA ASN A 33 9.50 -10.11 1.57
C ASN A 33 8.89 -11.13 2.53
N ILE A 34 8.97 -10.87 3.83
CA ILE A 34 8.40 -11.73 4.85
C ILE A 34 6.87 -11.74 4.71
N PHE A 35 6.24 -10.57 4.60
CA PHE A 35 4.79 -10.44 4.47
C PHE A 35 4.20 -10.97 3.16
N ASP A 36 4.96 -10.91 2.06
CA ASP A 36 4.58 -11.51 0.78
C ASP A 36 4.66 -13.05 0.84
N LYS A 37 5.75 -13.59 1.39
CA LYS A 37 6.04 -15.03 1.40
C LYS A 37 5.23 -15.79 2.46
N TYR A 38 5.23 -15.32 3.71
CA TYR A 38 4.65 -16.05 4.83
C TYR A 38 3.26 -15.52 5.15
N LYS A 39 2.25 -16.15 4.54
CA LYS A 39 0.84 -15.94 4.88
C LYS A 39 0.49 -16.84 6.06
N LYS A 40 -0.29 -16.32 7.01
CA LYS A 40 -0.59 -17.00 8.29
C LYS A 40 -1.14 -18.42 8.16
N GLN A 41 -1.92 -18.70 7.11
CA GLN A 41 -2.55 -20.00 6.90
C GLN A 41 -1.78 -20.97 5.99
N SER A 42 -0.71 -20.57 5.29
CA SER A 42 -0.18 -21.39 4.17
C SER A 42 1.06 -22.21 4.48
N GLU A 43 1.88 -21.85 5.47
CA GLU A 43 3.09 -22.59 5.85
C GLU A 43 3.41 -22.34 7.33
N ALA A 44 3.94 -23.35 8.04
CA ALA A 44 4.56 -23.09 9.33
C ALA A 44 5.64 -22.01 9.15
N VAL A 45 5.53 -20.92 9.90
CA VAL A 45 6.45 -19.78 9.81
C VAL A 45 7.88 -20.27 10.00
N ASN A 46 8.71 -20.17 8.96
CA ASN A 46 10.11 -20.58 9.05
C ASN A 46 10.93 -19.45 9.69
N TRP A 47 11.00 -19.45 11.02
CA TRP A 47 11.71 -18.44 11.80
C TRP A 47 13.19 -18.32 11.44
N ARG A 48 13.84 -19.43 11.09
CA ARG A 48 15.24 -19.41 10.63
C ARG A 48 15.39 -18.60 9.34
N GLN A 49 14.42 -18.70 8.43
CA GLN A 49 14.45 -17.94 7.18
C GLN A 49 14.06 -16.47 7.37
N ILE A 50 13.12 -16.16 8.27
CA ILE A 50 12.82 -14.78 8.67
C ILE A 50 14.07 -14.11 9.25
N GLU A 51 14.75 -14.78 10.18
CA GLU A 51 15.97 -14.28 10.78
C GLU A 51 17.07 -14.04 9.73
N ARG A 52 17.18 -14.91 8.72
CA ARG A 52 18.11 -14.69 7.59
C ARG A 52 17.77 -13.45 6.76
N TYR A 53 16.48 -13.12 6.60
CA TYR A 53 16.10 -11.89 5.91
C TYR A 53 16.48 -10.65 6.72
N ILE A 54 16.20 -10.64 8.02
CA ILE A 54 16.48 -9.51 8.93
C ILE A 54 17.99 -9.34 9.15
N ARG A 55 18.75 -10.43 9.31
CA ARG A 55 20.21 -10.40 9.50
C ARG A 55 20.98 -10.41 8.18
N SER A 56 20.33 -10.13 7.06
CA SER A 56 21.00 -10.06 5.76
C SER A 56 22.10 -9.00 5.80
N PRO A 57 23.35 -9.32 5.42
CA PRO A 57 24.44 -8.34 5.38
C PRO A 57 24.14 -7.12 4.51
N ARG A 58 23.21 -7.25 3.55
CA ARG A 58 22.78 -6.15 2.68
C ARG A 58 22.06 -5.02 3.43
N LEU A 59 21.47 -5.30 4.59
CA LEU A 59 20.74 -4.30 5.37
C LEU A 59 21.65 -3.50 6.32
N SER A 60 22.86 -3.99 6.59
CA SER A 60 23.84 -3.37 7.49
C SER A 60 23.26 -2.92 8.86
N LEU A 61 22.31 -3.70 9.42
CA LEU A 61 21.62 -3.35 10.66
C LEU A 61 22.46 -3.70 11.89
N PRO A 62 22.50 -2.84 12.93
CA PRO A 62 23.05 -3.22 14.23
C PRO A 62 22.35 -4.46 14.81
N GLU A 63 23.07 -5.28 15.57
CA GLU A 63 22.52 -6.51 16.14
C GLU A 63 21.29 -6.27 17.03
N ILE A 64 21.30 -5.19 17.83
CA ILE A 64 20.15 -4.80 18.65
C ILE A 64 18.89 -4.54 17.79
N VAL A 65 19.05 -3.95 16.61
CA VAL A 65 17.95 -3.67 15.68
C VAL A 65 17.47 -4.95 15.03
N CYS A 66 18.38 -5.85 14.66
CA CYS A 66 18.02 -7.17 14.17
C CYS A 66 17.15 -7.93 15.19
N ASN A 67 17.53 -7.90 16.47
CA ASN A 67 16.78 -8.55 17.55
C ASN A 67 15.41 -7.91 17.75
N GLN A 68 15.34 -6.57 17.80
CA GLN A 68 14.07 -5.84 17.90
C GLN A 68 13.13 -6.16 16.73
N ALA A 69 13.62 -6.10 15.49
CA ALA A 69 12.82 -6.44 14.31
C ALA A 69 12.32 -7.90 14.36
N LYS A 70 13.17 -8.84 14.80
CA LYS A 70 12.78 -10.25 14.98
C LYS A 70 11.68 -10.40 16.03
N GLU A 71 11.81 -9.77 17.19
CA GLU A 71 10.82 -9.81 18.27
C GLU A 71 9.47 -9.23 17.83
N LEU A 72 9.49 -8.08 17.14
CA LEU A 72 8.27 -7.48 16.60
C LEU A 72 7.59 -8.41 15.59
N MET A 73 8.36 -8.98 14.66
CA MET A 73 7.81 -9.93 13.69
C MET A 73 7.23 -11.16 14.38
N GLN A 74 7.85 -11.66 15.45
CA GLN A 74 7.30 -12.75 16.25
C GLN A 74 5.93 -12.39 16.84
N LYS A 75 5.80 -11.23 17.48
CA LYS A 75 4.51 -10.75 17.98
C LYS A 75 3.45 -10.64 16.88
N VAL A 76 3.83 -10.15 15.69
CA VAL A 76 2.92 -10.04 14.54
C VAL A 76 2.40 -11.41 14.09
N TYR A 77 3.27 -12.42 14.01
CA TYR A 77 2.86 -13.77 13.59
C TYR A 77 2.11 -14.54 14.68
N ASP A 78 2.42 -14.29 15.96
CA ASP A 78 1.75 -14.88 17.13
C ASP A 78 0.36 -14.28 17.43
N ALA A 79 0.01 -13.15 16.82
CA ALA A 79 -1.29 -12.47 16.95
C ALA A 79 -2.50 -13.36 16.58
N SER A 80 -3.72 -12.86 16.62
CA SER A 80 -4.84 -13.56 15.94
C SER A 80 -4.71 -13.48 14.41
N GLU A 81 -5.52 -14.22 13.65
CA GLU A 81 -5.51 -14.09 12.19
C GLU A 81 -5.99 -12.72 11.71
N ASP A 82 -7.11 -12.25 12.28
CA ASP A 82 -7.67 -10.95 11.94
C ASP A 82 -6.69 -9.82 12.28
N GLU A 83 -6.06 -9.89 13.45
CA GLU A 83 -5.05 -8.92 13.88
C GLU A 83 -3.79 -8.95 13.00
N PHE A 84 -3.32 -10.14 12.59
CA PHE A 84 -2.22 -10.24 11.63
C PHE A 84 -2.56 -9.58 10.29
N ILE A 85 -3.77 -9.82 9.77
CA ILE A 85 -4.23 -9.21 8.52
C ILE A 85 -4.28 -7.69 8.66
N ASP A 86 -4.79 -7.21 9.80
CA ASP A 86 -4.90 -5.79 10.11
C ASP A 86 -3.54 -5.10 10.18
N ILE A 87 -2.62 -5.62 11.02
CA ILE A 87 -1.25 -5.13 11.15
C ILE A 87 -0.56 -5.08 9.79
N ARG A 88 -0.67 -6.15 9.00
CA ARG A 88 -0.01 -6.25 7.69
C ARG A 88 -0.55 -5.23 6.71
N SER A 89 -1.87 -4.96 6.71
CA SER A 89 -2.48 -3.92 5.87
C SER A 89 -2.03 -2.54 6.30
N GLN A 90 -2.18 -2.25 7.60
CA GLN A 90 -1.88 -0.96 8.18
C GLN A 90 -0.40 -0.60 8.07
N PHE A 91 0.52 -1.58 8.17
CA PHE A 91 1.94 -1.32 7.97
C PHE A 91 2.26 -0.80 6.57
N LEU A 92 1.65 -1.37 5.52
CA LEU A 92 1.82 -0.85 4.16
C LEU A 92 1.24 0.55 4.05
N GLU A 93 0.04 0.76 4.62
CA GLU A 93 -0.60 2.06 4.68
C GLU A 93 0.32 3.10 5.35
N GLU A 94 0.91 2.82 6.51
CA GLU A 94 1.87 3.69 7.22
C GLU A 94 3.14 3.99 6.43
N VAL A 95 3.70 2.99 5.74
CA VAL A 95 4.84 3.20 4.84
C VAL A 95 4.47 4.16 3.71
N ILE A 96 3.32 3.93 3.05
CA ILE A 96 2.87 4.76 1.93
C ILE A 96 2.60 6.20 2.39
N ASP A 97 1.93 6.39 3.51
CA ASP A 97 1.58 7.70 4.03
C ASP A 97 2.78 8.52 4.47
N TYR A 98 3.77 7.88 5.10
CA TYR A 98 4.96 8.58 5.57
C TYR A 98 5.93 8.90 4.43
N PHE A 99 6.20 7.94 3.55
CA PHE A 99 7.21 8.09 2.50
C PHE A 99 6.65 8.61 1.17
N GLY A 100 5.34 8.63 0.96
CA GLY A 100 4.75 9.19 -0.25
C GLY A 100 4.87 10.73 -0.32
N PRO A 101 4.58 11.34 -1.47
CA PRO A 101 4.09 10.72 -2.71
C PRO A 101 5.14 9.86 -3.46
N PHE A 102 4.69 8.89 -4.25
CA PHE A 102 5.56 7.94 -4.98
C PHE A 102 5.80 8.33 -6.44
N THR A 103 4.98 9.20 -7.00
CA THR A 103 5.21 9.77 -8.33
C THR A 103 6.42 10.71 -8.30
N PRO A 104 7.40 10.51 -9.20
CA PRO A 104 8.55 11.40 -9.30
C PRO A 104 8.13 12.86 -9.54
N LYS A 105 8.77 13.79 -8.80
CA LYS A 105 8.53 15.25 -8.87
C LYS A 105 7.13 15.70 -8.44
N PHE A 106 6.29 14.81 -7.94
CA PHE A 106 5.01 15.21 -7.35
C PHE A 106 5.25 15.95 -6.03
N ILE A 107 4.63 17.12 -5.89
CA ILE A 107 4.68 17.91 -4.66
C ILE A 107 3.26 17.93 -4.08
N SER A 108 3.08 17.36 -2.89
CA SER A 108 1.81 17.41 -2.17
C SER A 108 1.80 18.57 -1.17
N LYS A 109 0.71 19.34 -1.10
CA LYS A 109 0.46 20.31 -0.01
C LYS A 109 -0.31 19.67 1.14
N ALA A 110 -1.12 18.66 0.85
CA ALA A 110 -1.93 17.94 1.81
C ALA A 110 -1.92 16.44 1.52
N LYS A 111 -2.24 15.67 2.56
CA LYS A 111 -2.33 14.22 2.53
C LYS A 111 -3.52 13.79 3.36
N TYR A 112 -4.30 12.84 2.86
CA TYR A 112 -5.50 12.36 3.52
C TYR A 112 -5.53 10.83 3.56
N ARG A 113 -5.92 10.28 4.71
CA ARG A 113 -6.13 8.86 4.95
C ARG A 113 -7.59 8.50 4.79
N GLU A 114 -7.89 7.48 3.99
CA GLU A 114 -9.26 7.07 3.68
C GLU A 114 -10.22 8.26 3.48
N PRO A 115 -9.89 9.25 2.61
CA PRO A 115 -10.77 10.41 2.45
C PRO A 115 -12.06 10.04 1.74
N LEU A 116 -13.16 10.63 2.20
CA LEU A 116 -14.30 10.89 1.35
C LEU A 116 -13.98 12.13 0.50
N ILE A 117 -14.02 11.98 -0.82
CA ILE A 117 -13.81 13.09 -1.78
C ILE A 117 -15.17 13.68 -2.11
N MET A 118 -15.32 14.99 -1.91
CA MET A 118 -16.56 15.71 -2.20
C MET A 118 -16.32 16.88 -3.15
N ASP A 119 -17.28 17.08 -4.05
CA ASP A 119 -17.35 18.27 -4.90
C ASP A 119 -18.78 18.80 -4.93
N GLN A 120 -18.94 20.11 -4.72
CA GLN A 120 -20.25 20.77 -4.61
C GLN A 120 -21.24 20.04 -3.67
N ASP A 121 -20.72 19.52 -2.55
CA ASP A 121 -21.43 18.74 -1.54
C ASP A 121 -21.96 17.36 -2.00
N GLU A 122 -21.54 16.90 -3.18
CA GLU A 122 -21.77 15.55 -3.70
C GLU A 122 -20.53 14.66 -3.53
N VAL A 123 -20.73 13.36 -3.32
CA VAL A 123 -19.63 12.37 -3.20
C VAL A 123 -19.09 12.01 -4.57
N VAL A 124 -17.79 12.25 -4.77
CA VAL A 124 -17.08 11.83 -5.99
C VAL A 124 -16.92 10.31 -5.99
N GLY A 125 -17.30 9.68 -7.11
CA GLY A 125 -17.29 8.23 -7.25
C GLY A 125 -18.51 7.51 -6.67
N LYS A 126 -19.57 8.25 -6.30
CA LYS A 126 -20.94 7.79 -5.99
C LYS A 126 -21.06 6.53 -5.12
N THR A 127 -20.08 6.30 -4.26
CA THR A 127 -19.99 5.15 -3.36
C THR A 127 -19.41 5.61 -2.02
N ASP A 128 -19.66 4.85 -0.96
CA ASP A 128 -19.07 5.01 0.38
C ASP A 128 -17.65 4.41 0.49
N ALA A 129 -17.15 3.82 -0.61
CA ALA A 129 -15.77 3.36 -0.69
C ALA A 129 -14.80 4.56 -0.68
N ARG A 130 -13.56 4.30 -0.23
CA ARG A 130 -12.52 5.32 -0.06
C ARG A 130 -11.20 4.78 -0.56
N CYS A 131 -10.28 5.64 -0.97
CA CYS A 131 -8.91 5.21 -1.28
C CYS A 131 -8.06 5.29 -0.02
N ASP A 132 -7.14 4.36 0.21
CA ASP A 132 -6.41 4.29 1.48
C ASP A 132 -5.56 5.56 1.76
N VAL A 133 -4.88 6.12 0.75
CA VAL A 133 -4.11 7.38 0.85
C VAL A 133 -4.30 8.25 -0.38
N VAL A 134 -4.51 9.56 -0.17
CA VAL A 134 -4.55 10.57 -1.24
C VAL A 134 -3.59 11.71 -0.93
N PHE A 135 -2.67 11.99 -1.85
CA PHE A 135 -1.80 13.15 -1.85
C PHE A 135 -2.38 14.21 -2.78
N TYR A 136 -2.57 15.41 -2.24
CA TYR A 136 -3.25 16.51 -2.91
C TYR A 136 -2.41 17.78 -2.86
N HIS A 137 -2.49 18.59 -3.92
CA HIS A 137 -1.84 19.90 -3.98
C HIS A 137 -2.88 21.00 -4.10
N GLU A 138 -3.58 21.05 -5.23
CA GLU A 138 -4.68 21.98 -5.52
C GLU A 138 -5.54 21.40 -6.66
N ASP A 139 -6.74 21.95 -6.86
CA ASP A 139 -7.79 21.33 -7.67
C ASP A 139 -7.39 21.07 -9.14
N LYS A 140 -6.59 21.95 -9.73
CA LYS A 140 -6.17 21.84 -11.14
C LYS A 140 -4.81 21.17 -11.33
N VAL A 141 -4.26 20.58 -10.26
CA VAL A 141 -3.04 19.78 -10.30
C VAL A 141 -3.43 18.31 -10.10
N THR A 142 -2.80 17.42 -10.86
CA THR A 142 -2.95 15.97 -10.69
C THR A 142 -2.79 15.61 -9.22
N LEU A 143 -3.70 14.79 -8.70
CA LEU A 143 -3.59 14.18 -7.38
C LEU A 143 -3.04 12.76 -7.49
N GLU A 144 -2.43 12.26 -6.41
CA GLU A 144 -1.97 10.88 -6.35
C GLU A 144 -2.83 10.09 -5.35
N MET A 145 -3.46 9.02 -5.81
CA MET A 145 -4.27 8.09 -5.03
C MET A 145 -3.54 6.77 -4.93
N ILE A 146 -3.42 6.22 -3.72
CA ILE A 146 -2.75 4.94 -3.48
C ILE A 146 -3.65 4.03 -2.65
N GLU A 147 -4.09 2.94 -3.26
CA GLU A 147 -4.79 1.85 -2.59
C GLU A 147 -3.78 0.78 -2.18
N CYS A 148 -3.74 0.43 -0.90
CA CYS A 148 -2.81 -0.52 -0.31
C CYS A 148 -3.43 -1.91 -0.25
N LYS A 149 -2.74 -2.92 -0.76
CA LYS A 149 -3.20 -4.32 -0.73
C LYS A 149 -2.03 -5.23 -0.44
N ALA A 150 -2.22 -6.16 0.48
CA ALA A 150 -1.15 -7.09 0.81
C ALA A 150 -0.77 -8.03 -0.36
N ASN A 151 -1.73 -8.36 -1.24
CA ASN A 151 -1.50 -9.22 -2.40
C ASN A 151 -2.27 -8.75 -3.65
N LEU A 152 -1.55 -8.50 -4.74
CA LEU A 152 -2.09 -7.97 -6.00
C LEU A 152 -3.10 -8.93 -6.65
N LYS A 153 -2.77 -10.22 -6.76
CA LYS A 153 -3.60 -11.24 -7.45
C LYS A 153 -5.00 -11.37 -6.83
N THR A 154 -5.08 -11.27 -5.51
CA THR A 154 -6.37 -11.31 -4.81
C THR A 154 -7.21 -10.04 -5.02
N PHE A 155 -6.56 -8.92 -5.35
CA PHE A 155 -7.23 -7.64 -5.52
C PHE A 155 -7.60 -7.34 -6.97
N VAL A 156 -6.70 -7.55 -7.93
CA VAL A 156 -6.91 -7.16 -9.33
C VAL A 156 -7.53 -8.32 -10.11
N THR A 157 -6.84 -9.45 -10.25
CA THR A 157 -7.32 -10.61 -11.01
C THR A 157 -8.72 -11.01 -10.58
N LYS A 158 -8.94 -11.28 -9.29
CA LYS A 158 -10.24 -11.78 -8.80
C LYS A 158 -11.38 -10.75 -8.85
N SER A 159 -11.07 -9.45 -8.87
CA SER A 159 -12.12 -8.42 -8.86
C SER A 159 -12.57 -8.03 -10.26
N LEU A 160 -11.67 -8.18 -11.24
CA LEU A 160 -11.92 -7.81 -12.63
C LEU A 160 -12.22 -9.03 -13.51
N ASP A 161 -11.77 -10.21 -13.12
CA ASP A 161 -12.20 -11.48 -13.71
C ASP A 161 -13.59 -11.83 -13.13
N LEU A 162 -14.63 -11.62 -13.93
CA LEU A 162 -16.06 -11.74 -13.57
C LEU A 162 -16.50 -13.19 -13.26
N LEU A 163 -15.57 -14.14 -13.16
CA LEU A 163 -15.85 -15.58 -13.16
C LEU A 163 -16.37 -16.12 -11.82
N ASP A 164 -16.40 -15.33 -10.74
CA ASP A 164 -17.10 -15.72 -9.50
C ASP A 164 -17.80 -14.54 -8.78
N PRO A 165 -19.14 -14.37 -8.94
CA PRO A 165 -19.90 -13.30 -8.29
C PRO A 165 -20.02 -13.43 -6.76
N LYS A 166 -19.59 -14.56 -6.16
CA LYS A 166 -19.56 -14.74 -4.70
C LYS A 166 -18.21 -14.34 -4.11
N PHE A 167 -17.12 -14.43 -4.87
CA PHE A 167 -15.79 -14.09 -4.39
C PHE A 167 -15.55 -12.58 -4.57
N ASN A 168 -15.48 -11.85 -3.46
CA ASN A 168 -14.80 -10.54 -3.38
C ASN A 168 -15.57 -9.26 -3.76
N ARG A 169 -16.85 -9.15 -3.37
CA ARG A 169 -17.66 -7.91 -3.53
C ARG A 169 -16.95 -6.64 -3.03
N GLY A 170 -16.17 -6.74 -1.95
CA GLY A 170 -15.44 -5.61 -1.37
C GLY A 170 -14.34 -5.06 -2.30
N ASN A 171 -13.50 -5.94 -2.85
CA ASN A 171 -12.43 -5.50 -3.75
C ASN A 171 -13.00 -4.99 -5.08
N LYS A 172 -14.07 -5.61 -5.61
CA LYS A 172 -14.79 -5.08 -6.77
C LYS A 172 -15.30 -3.66 -6.52
N LYS A 173 -15.98 -3.43 -5.38
CA LYS A 173 -16.46 -2.10 -4.99
C LYS A 173 -15.34 -1.06 -4.92
N LYS A 174 -14.16 -1.43 -4.40
CA LYS A 174 -12.98 -0.56 -4.38
C LYS A 174 -12.47 -0.24 -5.79
N ILE A 175 -12.37 -1.23 -6.68
CA ILE A 175 -11.95 -1.01 -8.07
C ILE A 175 -12.97 -0.13 -8.82
N ASP A 176 -14.26 -0.39 -8.67
CA ASP A 176 -15.33 0.40 -9.26
C ASP A 176 -15.24 1.86 -8.78
N TYR A 177 -15.07 2.07 -7.47
CA TYR A 177 -14.81 3.40 -6.90
C TYR A 177 -13.59 4.09 -7.54
N LEU A 178 -12.44 3.42 -7.65
CA LEU A 178 -11.25 4.00 -8.26
C LEU A 178 -11.49 4.39 -9.73
N CYS A 179 -12.25 3.57 -10.48
CA CYS A 179 -12.62 3.87 -11.85
C CYS A 179 -13.55 5.10 -11.96
N GLU A 180 -14.55 5.18 -11.08
CA GLU A 180 -15.51 6.28 -11.08
C GLU A 180 -14.86 7.61 -10.67
N VAL A 181 -14.03 7.59 -9.63
CA VAL A 181 -13.26 8.77 -9.20
C VAL A 181 -12.30 9.21 -10.31
N HIS A 182 -11.56 8.28 -10.91
CA HIS A 182 -10.66 8.60 -12.03
C HIS A 182 -11.41 9.28 -13.17
N ARG A 183 -12.50 8.67 -13.64
CA ARG A 183 -13.33 9.23 -14.73
C ARG A 183 -13.82 10.64 -14.39
N TYR A 184 -14.35 10.83 -13.17
CA TYR A 184 -14.84 12.13 -12.73
C TYR A 184 -13.74 13.20 -12.69
N LEU A 185 -12.56 12.86 -12.17
CA LEU A 185 -11.44 13.79 -12.07
C LEU A 185 -10.88 14.14 -13.46
N CYS A 186 -10.85 13.21 -14.40
CA CYS A 186 -10.48 13.52 -15.79
C CYS A 186 -11.47 14.46 -16.47
N GLU A 187 -12.78 14.32 -16.20
CA GLU A 187 -13.83 15.15 -16.80
C GLU A 187 -13.85 16.59 -16.23
N ASN A 188 -13.55 16.76 -14.94
CA ASN A 188 -13.79 18.02 -14.22
C ASN A 188 -12.51 18.73 -13.72
N TYR A 189 -11.40 17.99 -13.61
CA TYR A 189 -10.17 18.43 -12.96
C TYR A 189 -8.93 18.04 -13.80
N ALA A 190 -7.99 17.30 -13.21
CA ALA A 190 -6.82 16.77 -13.86
C ALA A 190 -6.80 15.25 -13.68
N GLU A 191 -6.24 14.55 -14.67
CA GLU A 191 -6.07 13.10 -14.59
C GLU A 191 -5.25 12.72 -13.35
N PRO A 192 -5.80 11.88 -12.44
CA PRO A 192 -5.10 11.48 -11.23
C PRO A 192 -4.12 10.35 -11.50
N PHE A 193 -3.04 10.29 -10.72
CA PHE A 193 -2.21 9.10 -10.65
C PHE A 193 -2.83 8.11 -9.66
N VAL A 194 -3.35 6.99 -10.18
CA VAL A 194 -3.97 5.95 -9.34
C VAL A 194 -3.04 4.76 -9.24
N TYR A 195 -2.54 4.48 -8.05
CA TYR A 195 -1.68 3.34 -7.77
C TYR A 195 -2.35 2.29 -6.89
N ILE A 196 -1.99 1.03 -7.13
CA ILE A 196 -2.22 -0.08 -6.23
C ILE A 196 -0.86 -0.49 -5.68
N ALA A 197 -0.65 -0.29 -4.38
CA ALA A 197 0.56 -0.64 -3.65
C ALA A 197 0.46 -2.02 -3.01
N PHE A 198 1.53 -2.82 -3.08
CA PHE A 198 1.54 -4.18 -2.54
C PHE A 198 2.95 -4.74 -2.25
N TYR A 199 3.01 -5.86 -1.53
CA TYR A 199 4.29 -6.49 -1.15
C TYR A 199 4.90 -7.41 -2.25
N ASN A 200 4.09 -7.96 -3.17
CA ASN A 200 4.54 -8.86 -4.24
C ASN A 200 5.69 -8.29 -5.09
N LYS A 201 6.50 -9.18 -5.68
CA LYS A 201 7.60 -8.83 -6.60
C LYS A 201 7.33 -9.20 -8.07
N ASN A 202 7.69 -8.27 -8.97
CA ASN A 202 8.01 -8.30 -10.41
C ASN A 202 7.35 -9.32 -11.39
N LEU A 203 7.27 -10.62 -11.10
CA LEU A 203 6.71 -11.59 -12.07
C LEU A 203 5.19 -11.56 -12.12
N GLU A 204 4.53 -11.56 -10.96
CA GLU A 204 3.06 -11.49 -10.87
C GLU A 204 2.53 -10.13 -11.34
N VAL A 205 3.33 -9.08 -11.12
CA VAL A 205 2.99 -7.70 -11.50
C VAL A 205 2.86 -7.56 -13.01
N THR A 206 3.74 -8.21 -13.78
CA THR A 206 3.75 -8.08 -15.25
C THR A 206 2.48 -8.65 -15.86
N GLN A 207 2.04 -9.83 -15.43
CA GLN A 207 0.81 -10.44 -15.92
C GLN A 207 -0.43 -9.60 -15.56
N GLU A 208 -0.48 -9.07 -14.34
CA GLU A 208 -1.60 -8.23 -13.91
C GLU A 208 -1.64 -6.89 -14.67
N ARG A 209 -0.50 -6.35 -15.09
CA ARG A 209 -0.46 -5.10 -15.90
C ARG A 209 -1.13 -5.34 -17.25
N GLU A 210 -0.83 -6.49 -17.87
CA GLU A 210 -1.46 -6.88 -19.13
C GLU A 210 -2.96 -7.12 -18.97
N ASN A 211 -3.40 -7.75 -17.87
CA ASN A 211 -4.83 -7.95 -17.59
C ASN A 211 -5.57 -6.60 -17.44
N VAL A 212 -5.02 -5.68 -16.63
CA VAL A 212 -5.57 -4.33 -16.43
C VAL A 212 -5.67 -3.56 -17.74
N LYS A 213 -4.65 -3.65 -18.61
CA LYS A 213 -4.67 -3.04 -19.93
C LYS A 213 -5.76 -3.64 -20.82
N ARG A 214 -5.92 -4.97 -20.84
CA ARG A 214 -7.01 -5.65 -21.59
C ARG A 214 -8.40 -5.23 -21.14
N TRP A 215 -8.55 -4.86 -19.87
CA TRP A 215 -9.81 -4.37 -19.31
C TRP A 215 -10.05 -2.86 -19.49
N GLY A 216 -9.18 -2.17 -20.24
CA GLY A 216 -9.28 -0.73 -20.48
C GLY A 216 -9.07 0.13 -19.23
N LYS A 217 -8.27 -0.35 -18.27
CA LYS A 217 -8.00 0.31 -16.98
C LYS A 217 -6.52 0.62 -16.79
N ASP A 218 -5.80 0.87 -17.88
CA ASP A 218 -4.37 1.17 -17.92
C ASP A 218 -3.94 2.36 -17.04
N PHE A 219 -4.89 3.23 -16.67
CA PHE A 219 -4.68 4.26 -15.64
C PHE A 219 -4.34 3.70 -14.24
N LEU A 220 -4.73 2.45 -13.93
CA LEU A 220 -4.35 1.76 -12.69
C LEU A 220 -2.89 1.32 -12.76
N ARG A 221 -2.04 2.01 -12.02
CA ARG A 221 -0.61 1.76 -11.93
C ARG A 221 -0.30 0.90 -10.73
N PHE A 222 0.85 0.22 -10.76
CA PHE A 222 1.26 -0.67 -9.68
C PHE A 222 2.56 -0.21 -9.03
N LEU A 223 2.53 -0.16 -7.69
CA LEU A 223 3.68 0.11 -6.82
C LEU A 223 4.03 -1.18 -6.07
N ASP A 224 4.98 -1.93 -6.62
CA ASP A 224 5.50 -3.13 -5.96
C ASP A 224 6.47 -2.77 -4.82
N SER A 225 6.85 -3.78 -4.03
CA SER A 225 7.74 -3.57 -2.89
C SER A 225 9.11 -3.00 -3.28
N VAL A 226 9.61 -3.28 -4.48
CA VAL A 226 10.88 -2.73 -4.98
C VAL A 226 10.74 -1.24 -5.31
N SER A 227 9.66 -0.87 -5.97
CA SER A 227 9.35 0.52 -6.32
C SER A 227 9.14 1.38 -5.08
N ILE A 228 8.44 0.84 -4.07
CA ILE A 228 8.25 1.49 -2.77
C ILE A 228 9.60 1.67 -2.08
N TYR A 229 10.40 0.61 -2.00
CA TYR A 229 11.72 0.63 -1.36
C TYR A 229 12.65 1.70 -1.95
N ASN A 230 12.70 1.83 -3.28
CA ASN A 230 13.55 2.82 -3.94
C ASN A 230 13.21 4.26 -3.53
N ILE A 231 11.92 4.56 -3.29
CA ILE A 231 11.48 5.87 -2.80
C ILE A 231 11.76 6.03 -1.30
N VAL A 232 11.53 4.98 -0.51
CA VAL A 232 11.81 4.93 0.93
C VAL A 232 13.28 5.27 1.22
N VAL A 233 14.21 4.60 0.54
CA VAL A 233 15.66 4.88 0.70
C VAL A 233 16.00 6.30 0.25
N LYS A 234 15.56 6.69 -0.96
CA LYS A 234 15.86 8.01 -1.52
C LYS A 234 15.43 9.15 -0.61
N ARG A 235 14.25 9.05 0.01
CA ARG A 235 13.71 10.10 0.90
C ARG A 235 14.35 10.09 2.27
N SER A 236 14.74 8.92 2.77
CA SER A 236 15.46 8.81 4.03
C SER A 236 16.86 9.44 3.94
N SER A 237 17.50 9.40 2.76
CA SER A 237 18.78 10.09 2.52
C SER A 237 18.68 11.62 2.42
N ILE A 238 17.47 12.18 2.29
CA ILE A 238 17.25 13.64 2.21
C ILE A 238 16.96 14.24 3.60
N ASN A 239 16.53 13.40 4.55
CA ASN A 239 16.18 13.78 5.92
C ASN A 239 17.31 13.54 6.94
N LEU A 240 18.52 13.20 6.46
CA LEU A 240 19.78 13.12 7.21
C LEU A 240 20.66 14.31 6.85
#